data_AF-A0A1Z5K4C5-F1
#
_entry.id   AF-A0A1Z5K4C5-F1
#
_cell.length_a   1.000
_cell.length_b   1.000
_cell.length_c   1.000
_cell.angle_alpha   90.00
_cell.angle_beta   90.00
_cell.angle_gamma   90.00
#
_symmetry.space_group_name_H-M   'P 1'
#
loop_
_entity.id
_entity.type
_entity.pdbx_description
1 polymer ?
#
loop_
_entity_poly.entity_id
_entity_poly.type
_entity_poly.pdbx_seq_one_letter_code
_entity_poly.pdbx_strand_id
1 'polypeptide(L)'
;MSSTTNDPWAWLGLLKWSLAYSDGTSPSAAHPLSDADREFLEKVMKEGIINEGDRMKTILEEVTMQFQKWKDTKRYTQEEDDQVSDLLQELRDIVEQIDYATAFCSLQGIPFLLGCVQETECIPRSSRLICLGILATLCQNNPEVQKQLLERGALQILSDLFFATTDDGELRSRILQAISANVRSYDLAEAVFDQLEQSVTLLQEGLSDPSTVSRALFMLRALLTSDSTSRFRMTRFQSCVLYALDNFCGELSDIHLREVTLELVQQILIQKVSVNPILSRKNALVVTGVARVSELRKLASDDTALELNLWEEVIQLLARAQPDLVNNDVAEPTGKEVPPQ
;
A
#
# COMPACT_ATOMS: atom_id res chain seq x y z
N MET A 1 28.09 -28.34 26.04
CA MET A 1 27.05 -27.34 26.31
C MET A 1 27.59 -26.01 25.82
N SER A 2 27.38 -25.71 24.55
CA SER A 2 27.84 -24.45 23.94
C SER A 2 26.81 -24.02 22.91
N SER A 3 26.73 -22.72 22.68
CA SER A 3 25.97 -21.99 21.65
C SER A 3 24.49 -21.71 21.92
N THR A 4 24.19 -20.79 22.84
CA THR A 4 22.98 -19.94 22.76
C THR A 4 23.20 -18.49 23.20
N THR A 5 24.44 -18.02 23.37
CA THR A 5 24.75 -16.70 23.96
C THR A 5 24.92 -15.55 22.96
N ASN A 6 24.68 -15.77 21.67
CA ASN A 6 24.79 -14.73 20.65
C ASN A 6 23.50 -14.69 19.83
N ASP A 7 22.40 -14.23 20.42
CA ASP A 7 21.29 -13.70 19.63
C ASP A 7 21.46 -12.18 19.55
N PRO A 8 22.02 -11.64 18.45
CA PRO A 8 22.32 -10.22 18.32
C PRO A 8 21.06 -9.35 18.44
N TRP A 9 19.89 -9.90 18.12
CA TRP A 9 18.62 -9.18 18.13
C TRP A 9 18.13 -8.86 19.54
N ALA A 10 18.36 -9.78 20.48
CA ALA A 10 18.03 -9.59 21.88
C ALA A 10 18.78 -8.36 22.45
N TRP A 11 20.08 -8.26 22.19
CA TRP A 11 20.92 -7.15 22.63
C TRP A 11 20.58 -5.82 21.93
N LEU A 12 20.19 -5.87 20.66
CA LEU A 12 19.74 -4.68 19.91
C LEU A 12 18.44 -4.11 20.48
N GLY A 13 17.49 -4.95 20.87
CA GLY A 13 16.24 -4.54 21.52
C GLY A 13 16.50 -3.83 22.85
N LEU A 14 17.34 -4.41 23.71
CA LEU A 14 17.75 -3.82 24.98
C LEU A 14 18.45 -2.46 24.77
N LEU A 15 19.33 -2.37 23.77
CA LEU A 15 20.02 -1.12 23.43
C LEU A 15 19.04 -0.02 23.00
N LYS A 16 18.08 -0.33 22.12
CA LYS A 16 17.05 0.64 21.68
C LYS A 16 16.23 1.13 22.87
N TRP A 17 15.84 0.23 23.77
CA TRP A 17 15.12 0.58 24.99
C TRP A 17 15.98 1.47 25.90
N SER A 18 17.23 1.11 26.18
CA SER A 18 18.13 1.93 27.00
C SER A 18 18.37 3.32 26.41
N LEU A 19 18.47 3.45 25.08
CA LEU A 19 18.64 4.74 24.40
C LEU A 19 17.38 5.61 24.47
N ALA A 20 16.18 5.01 24.42
CA ALA A 20 14.92 5.75 24.53
C ALA A 20 14.68 6.30 25.94
N TYR A 21 15.27 5.66 26.96
CA TYR A 21 15.10 6.00 28.37
C TYR A 21 16.37 6.59 29.03
N SER A 22 17.40 6.92 28.25
CA SER A 22 18.60 7.61 28.72
C SER A 22 18.54 9.10 28.37
N ASP A 23 18.56 9.99 29.37
CA ASP A 23 18.45 11.44 29.15
C ASP A 23 19.73 12.09 28.58
N GLY A 24 20.85 11.35 28.53
CA GLY A 24 22.13 11.81 28.00
C GLY A 24 22.81 12.96 28.75
N THR A 25 22.22 13.47 29.84
CA THR A 25 22.69 14.67 30.57
C THR A 25 23.52 14.35 31.82
N SER A 26 23.62 13.08 32.20
CA SER A 26 24.42 12.62 33.34
C SER A 26 25.57 11.72 32.86
N PRO A 27 26.82 11.91 33.34
CA PRO A 27 27.92 11.01 33.01
C PRO A 27 27.60 9.61 33.52
N SER A 28 27.38 8.67 32.60
CA SER A 28 27.09 7.29 32.95
C SER A 28 28.36 6.66 33.53
N ALA A 29 28.35 6.33 34.82
CA ALA A 29 29.38 5.49 35.41
C ALA A 29 29.18 4.06 34.88
N ALA A 30 29.72 3.80 33.69
CA ALA A 30 29.66 2.49 33.05
C ALA A 30 30.54 1.52 33.85
N HIS A 31 29.93 0.84 34.82
CA HIS A 31 30.55 -0.26 35.55
C HIS A 31 30.20 -1.59 34.86
N PRO A 32 31.14 -2.56 34.81
CA PRO A 32 30.80 -3.92 34.41
C PRO A 32 29.66 -4.45 35.30
N LEU A 33 28.66 -5.11 34.69
CA LEU A 33 27.62 -5.79 35.46
C LEU A 33 28.24 -6.84 36.40
N SER A 34 27.68 -6.98 37.60
CA SER A 34 28.04 -8.10 38.48
C SER A 34 27.61 -9.42 37.83
N ASP A 35 28.28 -10.53 38.18
CA ASP A 35 27.94 -11.85 37.61
C ASP A 35 26.49 -12.25 37.90
N ALA A 36 25.96 -11.90 39.07
CA ALA A 36 24.58 -12.16 39.44
C ALA A 36 23.57 -11.33 38.61
N ASP A 37 23.86 -10.04 38.38
CA ASP A 37 23.01 -9.19 37.55
C ASP A 37 23.07 -9.61 36.07
N ARG A 38 24.24 -10.09 35.62
CA ARG A 38 24.41 -10.65 34.29
C ARG A 38 23.57 -11.92 34.10
N GLU A 39 23.64 -12.88 35.03
CA GLU A 39 22.84 -14.11 34.96
C GLU A 39 21.34 -13.82 35.03
N PHE A 40 20.94 -12.88 35.90
CA PHE A 40 19.55 -12.42 35.98
C PHE A 40 19.09 -11.80 34.67
N LEU A 41 19.87 -10.88 34.09
CA LEU A 41 19.58 -10.25 32.82
C LEU A 41 19.52 -11.28 31.69
N GLU A 42 20.50 -12.19 31.57
CA GLU A 42 20.48 -13.27 30.57
C GLU A 42 19.24 -14.15 30.71
N LYS A 43 18.77 -14.43 31.94
CA LYS A 43 17.54 -15.19 32.19
C LYS A 43 16.29 -14.40 31.76
N VAL A 44 16.17 -13.13 32.16
CA VAL A 44 15.04 -12.27 31.77
C VAL A 44 15.02 -12.06 30.26
N MET A 45 16.18 -11.92 29.61
CA MET A 45 16.30 -11.79 28.17
C MET A 45 15.85 -13.08 27.47
N LYS A 46 16.22 -14.25 28.00
CA LYS A 46 15.83 -15.54 27.45
C LYS A 46 14.34 -15.87 27.66
N GLU A 47 13.78 -15.49 28.79
CA GLU A 47 12.38 -15.80 29.16
C GLU A 47 11.39 -14.72 28.70
N GLY A 48 11.84 -13.48 28.54
CA GLY A 48 11.02 -12.30 28.27
C GLY A 48 11.11 -11.73 26.85
N ILE A 49 12.07 -12.15 26.04
CA ILE A 49 12.15 -11.74 24.62
C ILE A 49 11.46 -12.79 23.77
N ILE A 50 10.32 -12.40 23.20
CA ILE A 50 9.65 -13.20 22.17
C ILE A 50 10.54 -13.14 20.92
N ASN A 51 11.02 -14.30 20.47
CA ASN A 51 11.64 -14.40 19.16
C ASN A 51 10.53 -14.31 18.10
N GLU A 52 10.34 -13.12 17.57
CA GLU A 52 9.35 -12.81 16.53
C GLU A 52 9.44 -13.76 15.32
N GLY A 53 10.65 -14.16 14.93
CA GLY A 53 10.87 -15.13 13.85
C GLY A 53 10.29 -16.51 14.16
N ASP A 54 10.43 -16.99 15.39
CA ASP A 54 9.80 -18.23 15.83
C ASP A 54 8.30 -18.05 16.09
N ARG A 55 7.88 -16.89 16.59
CA ARG A 55 6.45 -16.58 16.78
C ARG A 55 5.69 -16.60 15.46
N MET A 56 6.23 -16.02 14.39
CA MET A 56 5.65 -16.11 13.05
C MET A 56 5.44 -17.55 12.57
N LYS A 57 6.39 -18.46 12.85
CA LYS A 57 6.26 -19.88 12.48
C LYS A 57 5.12 -20.53 13.25
N THR A 58 5.08 -20.32 14.57
CA THR A 58 4.00 -20.84 15.42
C THR A 58 2.64 -20.35 14.96
N ILE A 59 2.49 -19.06 14.65
CA ILE A 59 1.26 -18.49 14.11
C ILE A 59 0.89 -19.18 12.79
N LEU A 60 1.83 -19.30 11.84
CA LEU A 60 1.56 -19.95 10.55
C LEU A 60 1.10 -21.40 10.73
N GLU A 61 1.72 -22.15 11.65
CA GLU A 61 1.32 -23.52 11.98
C GLU A 61 -0.10 -23.58 12.54
N GLU A 62 -0.40 -22.76 13.56
CA GLU A 62 -1.72 -22.72 14.20
C GLU A 62 -2.83 -22.32 13.21
N VAL A 63 -2.62 -21.26 12.44
CA VAL A 63 -3.60 -20.81 11.44
C VAL A 63 -3.77 -21.86 10.33
N THR A 64 -2.67 -22.47 9.86
CA THR A 64 -2.75 -23.54 8.85
C THR A 64 -3.56 -24.73 9.35
N MET A 65 -3.37 -25.15 10.60
CA MET A 65 -4.14 -26.22 11.21
C MET A 65 -5.62 -25.89 11.30
N GLN A 66 -5.97 -24.66 11.69
CA GLN A 66 -7.37 -24.21 11.75
C GLN A 66 -8.00 -24.17 10.35
N PHE A 67 -7.31 -23.61 9.35
CA PHE A 67 -7.82 -23.57 7.98
C PHE A 67 -7.99 -24.96 7.38
N GLN A 68 -7.08 -25.90 7.66
CA GLN A 68 -7.22 -27.28 7.22
C GLN A 68 -8.44 -27.95 7.86
N LYS A 69 -8.63 -27.75 9.18
CA LYS A 69 -9.83 -28.22 9.88
C LYS A 69 -11.10 -27.66 9.26
N TRP A 70 -11.16 -26.36 8.97
CA TRP A 70 -12.33 -25.74 8.34
C TRP A 70 -12.60 -26.25 6.93
N LYS A 71 -11.55 -26.55 6.15
CA LYS A 71 -11.68 -27.20 4.84
C LYS A 71 -12.28 -28.60 4.95
N ASP A 72 -11.83 -29.39 5.94
CA ASP A 72 -12.29 -30.76 6.13
C ASP A 72 -13.72 -30.84 6.68
N THR A 73 -14.07 -29.95 7.63
CA THR A 73 -15.39 -29.94 8.28
C THR A 73 -16.42 -29.09 7.53
N LYS A 74 -15.96 -28.19 6.66
CA LYS A 74 -16.74 -27.10 6.03
C LYS A 74 -17.48 -26.22 7.04
N ARG A 75 -16.94 -26.09 8.25
CA ARG A 75 -17.55 -25.33 9.36
C ARG A 75 -16.49 -24.78 10.29
N TYR A 76 -16.78 -23.61 10.85
CA TYR A 76 -16.03 -22.97 11.91
C TYR A 76 -17.00 -22.34 12.92
N THR A 77 -16.55 -22.14 14.15
CA THR A 77 -17.28 -21.34 15.15
C THR A 77 -16.80 -19.90 15.12
N GLN A 78 -17.60 -18.96 15.65
CA GLN A 78 -17.17 -17.57 15.76
C GLN A 78 -15.92 -17.44 16.66
N GLU A 79 -15.84 -18.21 17.75
CA GLU A 79 -14.68 -18.23 18.64
C GLU A 79 -13.39 -18.66 17.91
N GLU A 80 -13.48 -19.63 16.99
CA GLU A 80 -12.33 -20.05 16.19
C GLU A 80 -11.91 -18.97 15.19
N ASP A 81 -12.86 -18.27 14.57
CA ASP A 81 -12.58 -17.16 13.65
C ASP A 81 -11.96 -15.96 14.39
N ASP A 82 -12.44 -15.65 15.59
CA ASP A 82 -11.87 -14.59 16.43
C ASP A 82 -10.43 -14.93 16.83
N GLN A 83 -10.16 -16.17 17.24
CA GLN A 83 -8.80 -16.62 17.58
C GLN A 83 -7.84 -16.54 16.39
N VAL A 84 -8.27 -16.97 15.21
CA VAL A 84 -7.46 -16.86 13.99
C VAL A 84 -7.25 -15.40 13.61
N SER A 85 -8.27 -14.56 13.77
CA SER A 85 -8.17 -13.13 13.51
C SER A 85 -7.12 -12.47 14.41
N ASP A 86 -7.10 -12.80 15.70
CA ASP A 86 -6.09 -12.30 16.65
C ASP A 86 -4.68 -12.72 16.25
N LEU A 87 -4.49 -14.00 15.89
CA LEU A 87 -3.21 -14.53 15.41
C LEU A 87 -2.73 -13.84 14.12
N LEU A 88 -3.65 -13.56 13.18
CA LEU A 88 -3.32 -12.85 11.94
C LEU A 88 -3.03 -11.36 12.17
N GLN A 89 -3.67 -10.71 13.15
CA GLN A 89 -3.32 -9.34 13.52
C GLN A 89 -1.96 -9.29 14.18
N GLU A 90 -1.66 -10.22 15.09
CA GLU A 90 -0.33 -10.34 15.68
C GLU A 90 0.71 -10.52 14.56
N LEU A 91 0.49 -11.45 13.63
CA LEU A 91 1.37 -11.63 12.47
C LEU A 91 1.60 -10.33 11.70
N ARG A 92 0.55 -9.55 11.49
CA ARG A 92 0.62 -8.27 10.80
C ARG A 92 1.56 -7.31 11.52
N ASP A 93 1.43 -7.19 12.85
CA ASP A 93 2.28 -6.35 13.69
C ASP A 93 3.76 -6.75 13.59
N ILE A 94 4.05 -8.06 13.57
CA ILE A 94 5.42 -8.57 13.41
C ILE A 94 6.01 -8.15 12.06
N VAL A 95 5.26 -8.36 10.96
CA VAL A 95 5.75 -8.09 9.61
C VAL A 95 5.74 -6.60 9.23
N GLU A 96 5.28 -5.70 10.11
CA GLU A 96 5.54 -4.26 9.94
C GLU A 96 7.04 -3.94 9.97
N GLN A 97 7.85 -4.82 10.58
CA GLN A 97 9.30 -4.73 10.51
C GLN A 97 9.84 -5.39 9.24
N ILE A 98 10.60 -4.62 8.45
CA ILE A 98 11.10 -5.01 7.12
C ILE A 98 11.90 -6.33 7.14
N ASP A 99 12.70 -6.56 8.18
CA ASP A 99 13.49 -7.78 8.32
C ASP A 99 12.60 -9.02 8.49
N TYR A 100 11.55 -8.91 9.31
CA TYR A 100 10.58 -9.99 9.50
C TYR A 100 9.66 -10.18 8.30
N ALA A 101 9.28 -9.12 7.58
CA ALA A 101 8.59 -9.24 6.29
C ALA A 101 9.39 -10.11 5.29
N THR A 102 10.70 -9.88 5.20
CA THR A 102 11.59 -10.63 4.32
C THR A 102 11.76 -12.09 4.80
N ALA A 103 11.91 -12.30 6.10
CA ALA A 103 11.97 -13.63 6.70
C ALA A 103 10.67 -14.42 6.48
N PHE A 104 9.51 -13.77 6.64
CA PHE A 104 8.19 -14.34 6.39
C PHE A 104 8.03 -14.83 4.94
N CYS A 105 8.55 -14.06 3.99
CA CYS A 105 8.57 -14.48 2.59
C CYS A 105 9.39 -15.77 2.38
N SER A 106 10.52 -15.90 3.07
CA SER A 106 11.36 -17.10 3.06
C SER A 106 10.65 -18.34 3.65
N LEU A 107 9.67 -18.14 4.54
CA LEU A 107 8.84 -19.19 5.13
C LEU A 107 7.65 -19.62 4.24
N GLN A 108 7.63 -19.25 2.96
CA GLN A 108 6.48 -19.45 2.07
C GLN A 108 5.20 -18.75 2.55
N GLY A 109 5.35 -17.65 3.29
CA GLY A 109 4.22 -16.87 3.79
C GLY A 109 3.39 -16.21 2.69
N ILE A 110 4.01 -15.78 1.57
CA ILE A 110 3.28 -15.18 0.44
C ILE A 110 2.28 -16.18 -0.19
N PRO A 111 2.70 -17.37 -0.65
CA PRO A 111 1.76 -18.38 -1.18
C PRO A 111 0.64 -18.72 -0.22
N PHE A 112 0.96 -18.82 1.08
CA PHE A 112 -0.04 -19.06 2.11
C PHE A 112 -1.10 -17.95 2.11
N LEU A 113 -0.70 -16.68 2.21
CA LEU A 113 -1.65 -15.55 2.22
C LEU A 113 -2.46 -15.44 0.93
N LEU A 114 -1.83 -15.64 -0.24
CA LEU A 114 -2.54 -15.63 -1.53
C LEU A 114 -3.59 -16.75 -1.61
N GLY A 115 -3.24 -17.96 -1.19
CA GLY A 115 -4.18 -19.06 -1.10
C GLY A 115 -5.34 -18.77 -0.13
N CYS A 116 -5.06 -18.05 0.96
CA CYS A 116 -6.09 -17.69 1.92
C CYS A 116 -7.10 -16.69 1.36
N VAL A 117 -6.65 -15.66 0.64
CA VAL A 117 -7.56 -14.63 0.09
C VAL A 117 -8.41 -15.16 -1.07
N GLN A 118 -7.92 -16.16 -1.81
CA GLN A 118 -8.63 -16.80 -2.92
C GLN A 118 -9.67 -17.84 -2.47
N GLU A 119 -9.53 -18.42 -1.28
CA GLU A 119 -10.44 -19.45 -0.77
C GLU A 119 -11.69 -18.82 -0.16
N THR A 120 -12.77 -18.76 -0.94
CA THR A 120 -14.02 -18.08 -0.54
C THR A 120 -15.02 -18.99 0.16
N GLU A 121 -14.87 -20.32 0.09
CA GLU A 121 -15.86 -21.26 0.64
C GLU A 121 -15.58 -21.58 2.11
N CYS A 122 -14.31 -21.83 2.44
CA CYS A 122 -13.93 -22.35 3.75
C CYS A 122 -13.28 -21.31 4.66
N ILE A 123 -12.69 -20.25 4.10
CA ILE A 123 -12.00 -19.22 4.90
C ILE A 123 -12.94 -18.03 5.14
N PRO A 124 -13.17 -17.67 6.42
CA PRO A 124 -13.98 -16.54 6.82
C PRO A 124 -13.57 -15.25 6.13
N ARG A 125 -14.56 -14.39 5.88
CA ARG A 125 -14.36 -13.06 5.32
C ARG A 125 -13.39 -12.21 6.15
N SER A 126 -13.54 -12.22 7.47
CA SER A 126 -12.67 -11.59 8.48
C SER A 126 -11.21 -11.96 8.28
N SER A 127 -10.90 -13.27 8.28
CA SER A 127 -9.56 -13.80 8.03
C SER A 127 -8.99 -13.32 6.67
N ARG A 128 -9.80 -13.35 5.60
CA ARG A 128 -9.37 -12.86 4.27
C ARG A 128 -9.04 -11.37 4.25
N LEU A 129 -9.81 -10.53 4.95
CA LEU A 129 -9.53 -9.10 5.07
C LEU A 129 -8.18 -8.85 5.77
N ILE A 130 -7.87 -9.61 6.81
CA ILE A 130 -6.60 -9.47 7.54
C ILE A 130 -5.44 -9.94 6.65
N CYS A 131 -5.59 -11.06 5.94
CA CYS A 131 -4.58 -11.53 4.97
C CYS A 131 -4.28 -10.50 3.88
N LEU A 132 -5.29 -9.81 3.33
CA LEU A 132 -5.09 -8.69 2.40
C LEU A 132 -4.34 -7.52 3.06
N GLY A 133 -4.65 -7.24 4.33
CA GLY A 133 -3.92 -6.26 5.14
C GLY A 133 -2.45 -6.62 5.33
N ILE A 134 -2.14 -7.88 5.63
CA ILE A 134 -0.78 -8.39 5.77
C ILE A 134 -0.03 -8.28 4.43
N LEU A 135 -0.65 -8.69 3.32
CA LEU A 135 -0.07 -8.53 1.97
C LEU A 135 0.29 -7.05 1.67
N ALA A 136 -0.59 -6.11 2.05
CA ALA A 136 -0.31 -4.70 1.88
C ALA A 136 0.85 -4.21 2.77
N THR A 137 0.88 -4.61 4.04
CA THR A 137 1.96 -4.29 4.99
C THR A 137 3.31 -4.83 4.49
N LEU A 138 3.35 -6.07 4.04
CA LEU A 138 4.54 -6.74 3.52
C LEU A 138 5.19 -5.99 2.35
N CYS A 139 4.40 -5.36 1.48
CA CYS A 139 4.89 -4.62 0.33
C CYS A 139 5.37 -3.19 0.64
N GLN A 140 4.91 -2.61 1.75
CA GLN A 140 5.04 -1.17 1.98
C GLN A 140 6.52 -0.77 2.12
N ASN A 141 7.05 -0.07 1.13
CA ASN A 141 8.46 0.31 1.02
C ASN A 141 9.43 -0.89 1.08
N ASN A 142 9.03 -2.04 0.53
CA ASN A 142 9.84 -3.27 0.52
C ASN A 142 9.95 -3.87 -0.90
N PRO A 143 10.90 -3.40 -1.74
CA PRO A 143 11.05 -3.85 -3.13
C PRO A 143 11.28 -5.35 -3.30
N GLU A 144 11.96 -6.00 -2.35
CA GLU A 144 12.23 -7.44 -2.42
C GLU A 144 10.94 -8.25 -2.29
N VAL A 145 10.06 -7.85 -1.38
CA VAL A 145 8.77 -8.51 -1.17
C VAL A 145 7.80 -8.21 -2.32
N GLN A 146 7.79 -6.97 -2.82
CA GLN A 146 7.04 -6.62 -4.03
C GLN A 146 7.46 -7.50 -5.21
N LYS A 147 8.77 -7.68 -5.44
CA LYS A 147 9.29 -8.56 -6.49
C LYS A 147 8.81 -10.01 -6.34
N GLN A 148 8.87 -10.58 -5.14
CA GLN A 148 8.41 -11.96 -4.90
C GLN A 148 6.90 -12.13 -5.15
N LEU A 149 6.09 -11.11 -4.86
CA LEU A 149 4.66 -11.14 -5.19
C LEU A 149 4.41 -11.03 -6.70
N LEU A 150 5.18 -10.19 -7.42
CA LEU A 150 5.11 -10.12 -8.88
C LEU A 150 5.43 -11.46 -9.53
N GLU A 151 6.52 -12.12 -9.11
CA GLU A 151 6.94 -13.43 -9.63
C GLU A 151 5.89 -14.53 -9.43
N ARG A 152 4.98 -14.34 -8.46
CA ARG A 152 3.89 -15.26 -8.15
C ARG A 152 2.56 -14.87 -8.81
N GLY A 153 2.55 -13.84 -9.65
CA GLY A 153 1.34 -13.37 -10.34
C GLY A 153 0.32 -12.72 -9.41
N ALA A 154 0.74 -12.17 -8.27
CA ALA A 154 -0.16 -11.60 -7.27
C ALA A 154 -1.07 -10.49 -7.84
N LEU A 155 -0.56 -9.67 -8.77
CA LEU A 155 -1.36 -8.61 -9.38
C LEU A 155 -2.53 -9.17 -10.21
N GLN A 156 -2.31 -10.26 -10.95
CA GLN A 156 -3.37 -10.94 -11.69
C GLN A 156 -4.38 -11.54 -10.71
N ILE A 157 -3.91 -12.31 -9.72
CA ILE A 157 -4.74 -12.97 -8.71
C ILE A 157 -5.65 -11.96 -7.97
N LEU A 158 -5.06 -10.86 -7.48
CA LEU A 158 -5.80 -9.85 -6.74
C LEU A 158 -6.77 -9.08 -7.64
N SER A 159 -6.42 -8.82 -8.89
CA SER A 159 -7.33 -8.20 -9.84
C SER A 159 -8.52 -9.11 -10.16
N ASP A 160 -8.29 -10.40 -10.38
CA ASP A 160 -9.36 -11.38 -10.63
C ASP A 160 -10.28 -11.48 -9.41
N LEU A 161 -9.71 -11.47 -8.21
CA LEU A 161 -10.46 -11.44 -6.96
C LEU A 161 -11.29 -10.16 -6.79
N PHE A 162 -10.76 -9.01 -7.22
CA PHE A 162 -11.49 -7.74 -7.21
C PHE A 162 -12.76 -7.83 -8.08
N PHE A 163 -12.62 -8.33 -9.32
CA PHE A 163 -13.78 -8.47 -10.23
C PHE A 163 -14.75 -9.56 -9.81
N ALA A 164 -14.28 -10.64 -9.19
CA ALA A 164 -15.14 -11.69 -8.63
C ALA A 164 -15.94 -11.22 -7.41
N THR A 165 -15.50 -10.15 -6.74
CA THR A 165 -16.14 -9.59 -5.55
C THR A 165 -17.04 -8.42 -5.94
N THR A 166 -18.35 -8.64 -6.06
CA THR A 166 -19.31 -7.59 -6.47
C THR A 166 -20.02 -6.90 -5.30
N ASP A 167 -20.41 -7.66 -4.28
CA ASP A 167 -21.33 -7.18 -3.22
C ASP A 167 -20.63 -6.94 -1.86
N ASP A 168 -19.30 -6.78 -1.87
CA ASP A 168 -18.50 -6.56 -0.67
C ASP A 168 -17.51 -5.40 -0.87
N GLY A 169 -18.01 -4.18 -0.67
CA GLY A 169 -17.26 -2.96 -0.88
C GLY A 169 -15.99 -2.86 -0.02
N GLU A 170 -16.02 -3.35 1.23
CA GLU A 170 -14.84 -3.34 2.10
C GLU A 170 -13.78 -4.33 1.61
N LEU A 171 -14.18 -5.54 1.21
CA LEU A 171 -13.24 -6.52 0.65
C LEU A 171 -12.62 -6.00 -0.66
N ARG A 172 -13.43 -5.44 -1.57
CA ARG A 172 -12.93 -4.75 -2.78
C ARG A 172 -11.93 -3.66 -2.42
N SER A 173 -12.23 -2.86 -1.40
CA SER A 173 -11.34 -1.80 -0.89
C SER A 173 -10.01 -2.36 -0.39
N ARG A 174 -10.03 -3.46 0.36
CA ARG A 174 -8.80 -4.12 0.86
C ARG A 174 -7.99 -4.79 -0.25
N ILE A 175 -8.65 -5.38 -1.25
CA ILE A 175 -7.97 -5.91 -2.43
C ILE A 175 -7.23 -4.80 -3.17
N LEU A 176 -7.91 -3.66 -3.41
CA LEU A 176 -7.30 -2.51 -4.07
C LEU A 176 -6.15 -1.91 -3.24
N GLN A 177 -6.25 -1.94 -1.91
CA GLN A 177 -5.14 -1.56 -1.02
C GLN A 177 -3.91 -2.46 -1.20
N ALA A 178 -4.11 -3.78 -1.26
CA ALA A 178 -3.03 -4.73 -1.47
C ALA A 178 -2.37 -4.56 -2.84
N ILE A 179 -3.17 -4.38 -3.91
CA ILE A 179 -2.65 -4.07 -5.25
C ILE A 179 -1.85 -2.76 -5.23
N SER A 180 -2.41 -1.70 -4.64
CA SER A 180 -1.75 -0.40 -4.56
C SER A 180 -0.42 -0.46 -3.79
N ALA A 181 -0.33 -1.23 -2.70
CA ALA A 181 0.92 -1.41 -1.96
C ALA A 181 1.96 -2.21 -2.76
N ASN A 182 1.53 -3.19 -3.54
CA ASN A 182 2.39 -4.02 -4.38
C ASN A 182 2.99 -3.23 -5.57
N VAL A 183 2.21 -2.28 -6.11
CA VAL A 183 2.57 -1.54 -7.32
C VAL A 183 3.40 -0.28 -7.04
N ARG A 184 3.02 0.53 -6.05
CA ARG A 184 3.59 1.88 -5.88
C ARG A 184 5.07 1.87 -5.48
N SER A 185 5.79 2.88 -5.97
CA SER A 185 7.19 3.17 -5.59
C SER A 185 8.16 2.04 -5.94
N TYR A 186 7.81 1.21 -6.94
CA TYR A 186 8.67 0.16 -7.47
C TYR A 186 8.48 0.02 -8.98
N ASP A 187 9.42 0.58 -9.74
CA ASP A 187 9.34 0.72 -11.20
C ASP A 187 8.97 -0.56 -11.95
N LEU A 188 9.47 -1.72 -11.50
CA LEU A 188 9.13 -2.99 -12.12
C LEU A 188 7.65 -3.35 -11.91
N ALA A 189 7.11 -3.16 -10.71
CA ALA A 189 5.70 -3.44 -10.43
C ALA A 189 4.78 -2.46 -11.17
N GLU A 190 5.16 -1.18 -11.25
CA GLU A 190 4.42 -0.19 -12.04
C GLU A 190 4.40 -0.57 -13.52
N ALA A 191 5.55 -0.93 -14.09
CA ALA A 191 5.63 -1.37 -15.48
C ALA A 191 4.83 -2.65 -15.75
N VAL A 192 4.84 -3.63 -14.84
CA VAL A 192 4.01 -4.83 -14.96
C VAL A 192 2.52 -4.48 -14.89
N PHE A 193 2.12 -3.62 -13.95
CA PHE A 193 0.73 -3.17 -13.83
C PHE A 193 0.24 -2.42 -15.07
N ASP A 194 1.09 -1.59 -15.67
CA ASP A 194 0.81 -0.90 -16.93
C ASP A 194 0.46 -1.90 -18.06
N GLN A 195 1.09 -3.08 -18.08
CA GLN A 195 0.89 -4.10 -19.11
C GLN A 195 -0.29 -5.05 -18.84
N LEU A 196 -0.85 -5.07 -17.62
CA LEU A 196 -2.03 -5.88 -17.33
C LEU A 196 -3.22 -5.38 -18.14
N GLU A 197 -3.91 -6.30 -18.83
CA GLU A 197 -5.07 -5.97 -19.67
C GLU A 197 -6.17 -5.26 -18.86
N GLN A 198 -6.41 -5.76 -17.66
CA GLN A 198 -7.47 -5.31 -16.76
C GLN A 198 -7.13 -4.12 -15.87
N SER A 199 -5.91 -3.58 -15.91
CA SER A 199 -5.48 -2.49 -15.00
C SER A 199 -6.30 -1.21 -15.14
N VAL A 200 -6.65 -0.85 -16.38
CA VAL A 200 -7.48 0.34 -16.66
C VAL A 200 -8.90 0.12 -16.12
N THR A 201 -9.52 -1.02 -16.43
CA THR A 201 -10.87 -1.36 -15.97
C THR A 201 -10.95 -1.43 -14.44
N LEU A 202 -9.91 -1.96 -13.78
CA LEU A 202 -9.83 -2.05 -12.33
C LEU A 202 -9.87 -0.65 -11.68
N LEU A 203 -9.09 0.32 -12.21
CA LEU A 203 -9.14 1.69 -11.71
C LEU A 203 -10.45 2.39 -12.08
N GLN A 204 -11.02 2.13 -13.25
CA GLN A 204 -12.33 2.70 -13.63
C GLN A 204 -13.44 2.25 -12.69
N GLU A 205 -13.55 0.95 -12.42
CA GLU A 205 -14.50 0.42 -11.46
C GLU A 205 -14.24 0.96 -10.05
N GLY A 206 -12.97 0.98 -9.63
CA GLY A 206 -12.57 1.51 -8.34
C GLY A 206 -12.95 2.97 -8.13
N LEU A 207 -12.79 3.81 -9.15
CA LEU A 207 -13.18 5.23 -9.09
C LEU A 207 -14.71 5.43 -9.08
N SER A 208 -15.46 4.47 -9.61
CA SER A 208 -16.92 4.55 -9.70
C SER A 208 -17.67 4.02 -8.47
N ASP A 209 -16.99 3.25 -7.61
CA ASP A 209 -17.58 2.64 -6.42
C ASP A 209 -17.24 3.45 -5.15
N PRO A 210 -18.23 3.96 -4.40
CA PRO A 210 -18.01 4.71 -3.17
C PRO A 210 -17.15 4.00 -2.13
N SER A 211 -17.12 2.67 -2.11
CA SER A 211 -16.35 1.88 -1.16
C SER A 211 -14.84 1.85 -1.48
N THR A 212 -14.48 2.16 -2.73
CA THR A 212 -13.12 1.98 -3.25
C THR A 212 -12.53 3.25 -3.85
N VAL A 213 -13.36 4.27 -4.12
CA VAL A 213 -12.97 5.53 -4.77
C VAL A 213 -11.73 6.20 -4.17
N SER A 214 -11.65 6.32 -2.84
CA SER A 214 -10.49 6.96 -2.19
C SER A 214 -9.18 6.20 -2.47
N ARG A 215 -9.23 4.86 -2.46
CA ARG A 215 -8.06 4.01 -2.71
C ARG A 215 -7.69 3.99 -4.20
N ALA A 216 -8.69 3.98 -5.08
CA ALA A 216 -8.49 4.03 -6.53
C ALA A 216 -7.87 5.36 -6.95
N LEU A 217 -8.38 6.48 -6.43
CA LEU A 217 -7.87 7.81 -6.72
C LEU A 217 -6.45 8.00 -6.17
N PHE A 218 -6.17 7.50 -4.96
CA PHE A 218 -4.82 7.49 -4.40
C PHE A 218 -3.84 6.67 -5.25
N MET A 219 -4.25 5.49 -5.70
CA MET A 219 -3.42 4.64 -6.58
C MET A 219 -3.20 5.29 -7.94
N LEU A 220 -4.23 5.85 -8.56
CA LEU A 220 -4.13 6.60 -9.82
C LEU A 220 -3.14 7.74 -9.68
N ARG A 221 -3.25 8.53 -8.61
CA ARG A 221 -2.31 9.62 -8.34
C ARG A 221 -0.89 9.10 -8.23
N ALA A 222 -0.66 8.11 -7.36
CA ALA A 222 0.67 7.56 -7.14
C ALA A 222 1.32 7.03 -8.43
N LEU A 223 0.56 6.32 -9.28
CA LEU A 223 1.06 5.78 -10.55
C LEU A 223 1.45 6.86 -11.56
N LEU A 224 0.61 7.89 -11.70
CA LEU A 224 0.79 8.92 -12.73
C LEU A 224 1.77 10.00 -12.31
N THR A 225 2.01 10.16 -11.01
CA THR A 225 2.98 11.12 -10.47
C THR A 225 4.26 10.44 -9.96
N SER A 226 4.44 9.14 -10.21
CA SER A 226 5.67 8.41 -9.94
C SER A 226 6.84 8.97 -10.77
N ASP A 227 8.07 8.86 -10.26
CA ASP A 227 9.27 9.29 -10.97
C ASP A 227 9.50 8.50 -12.27
N SER A 228 8.99 7.27 -12.36
CA SER A 228 9.05 6.43 -13.57
C SER A 228 7.82 6.56 -14.48
N THR A 229 6.95 7.55 -14.23
CA THR A 229 5.80 7.82 -15.09
C THR A 229 6.23 8.13 -16.53
N SER A 230 5.44 7.67 -17.50
CA SER A 230 5.74 7.78 -18.92
C SER A 230 4.54 8.29 -19.72
N ARG A 231 4.78 8.80 -20.94
CA ARG A 231 3.70 9.17 -21.86
C ARG A 231 2.76 8.00 -22.16
N PHE A 232 3.30 6.78 -22.25
CA PHE A 232 2.51 5.56 -22.42
C PHE A 232 1.54 5.36 -21.25
N ARG A 233 2.04 5.40 -20.01
CA ARG A 233 1.22 5.26 -18.79
C ARG A 233 0.14 6.34 -18.72
N MET A 234 0.53 7.60 -18.93
CA MET A 234 -0.39 8.74 -18.96
C MET A 234 -1.51 8.57 -20.00
N THR A 235 -1.18 8.06 -21.18
CA THR A 235 -2.15 7.79 -22.25
C THR A 235 -3.06 6.63 -21.87
N ARG A 236 -2.50 5.55 -21.33
CA ARG A 236 -3.24 4.33 -20.96
C ARG A 236 -4.30 4.60 -19.88
N PHE A 237 -3.98 5.43 -18.89
CA PHE A 237 -4.91 5.79 -17.81
C PHE A 237 -5.63 7.13 -18.02
N GLN A 238 -5.58 7.70 -19.22
CA GLN A 238 -6.22 8.99 -19.52
C GLN A 238 -7.72 9.01 -19.19
N SER A 239 -8.44 7.91 -19.46
CA SER A 239 -9.87 7.80 -19.15
C SER A 239 -10.15 7.93 -17.65
N CYS A 240 -9.30 7.35 -16.80
CA CYS A 240 -9.38 7.46 -15.34
C CYS A 240 -9.12 8.90 -14.87
N VAL A 241 -8.14 9.60 -15.48
CA VAL A 241 -7.88 11.01 -15.19
C VAL A 241 -9.08 11.87 -15.55
N LEU A 242 -9.64 11.71 -16.74
CA LEU A 242 -10.81 12.47 -17.18
C LEU A 242 -12.02 12.19 -16.27
N TYR A 243 -12.23 10.93 -15.87
CA TYR A 243 -13.27 10.58 -14.91
C TYR A 243 -13.09 11.31 -13.57
N ALA A 244 -11.88 11.32 -13.02
CA ALA A 244 -11.60 12.02 -11.76
C ALA A 244 -11.86 13.53 -11.87
N LEU A 245 -11.42 14.17 -12.96
CA LEU A 245 -11.67 15.59 -13.22
C LEU A 245 -13.16 15.91 -13.30
N ASP A 246 -13.92 15.08 -14.04
CA ASP A 246 -15.32 15.32 -14.33
C ASP A 246 -16.22 15.07 -13.09
N ASN A 247 -15.80 14.22 -12.14
CA ASN A 247 -16.62 13.83 -10.99
C ASN A 247 -16.16 14.43 -9.64
N PHE A 248 -14.87 14.70 -9.44
CA PHE A 248 -14.33 15.04 -8.11
C PHE A 248 -13.86 16.49 -7.95
N CYS A 249 -13.72 17.25 -9.04
CA CYS A 249 -13.35 18.67 -8.95
C CYS A 249 -14.53 19.60 -8.60
N GLY A 250 -15.78 19.14 -8.71
CA GLY A 250 -16.97 19.96 -8.50
C GLY A 250 -17.27 20.27 -7.03
N GLU A 251 -18.07 21.31 -6.78
CA GLU A 251 -18.46 21.77 -5.43
C GLU A 251 -19.18 20.69 -4.59
N LEU A 252 -19.92 19.79 -5.25
CA LEU A 252 -20.65 18.69 -4.61
C LEU A 252 -19.75 17.49 -4.25
N SER A 253 -18.50 17.47 -4.72
CA SER A 253 -17.57 16.39 -4.37
C SER A 253 -17.14 16.51 -2.92
N ASP A 254 -16.89 15.36 -2.30
CA ASP A 254 -16.16 15.28 -1.04
C ASP A 254 -14.84 16.07 -1.11
N ILE A 255 -14.51 16.78 -0.03
CA ILE A 255 -13.35 17.68 0.05
C ILE A 255 -12.06 16.89 -0.15
N HIS A 256 -11.93 15.73 0.49
CA HIS A 256 -10.73 14.91 0.38
C HIS A 256 -10.54 14.38 -1.05
N LEU A 257 -11.61 13.90 -1.70
CA LEU A 257 -11.52 13.47 -3.11
C LEU A 257 -11.13 14.62 -4.04
N ARG A 258 -11.63 15.84 -3.77
CA ARG A 258 -11.28 17.02 -4.54
C ARG A 258 -9.82 17.40 -4.37
N GLU A 259 -9.32 17.44 -3.14
CA GLU A 259 -7.92 17.75 -2.83
C GLU A 259 -6.98 16.76 -3.51
N VAL A 260 -7.22 15.45 -3.39
CA VAL A 260 -6.39 14.42 -4.04
C VAL A 260 -6.45 14.54 -5.57
N THR A 261 -7.59 14.91 -6.14
CA THR A 261 -7.72 15.17 -7.58
C THR A 261 -6.95 16.41 -8.00
N LEU A 262 -6.98 17.50 -7.22
CA LEU A 262 -6.22 18.71 -7.50
C LEU A 262 -4.71 18.48 -7.36
N GLU A 263 -4.27 17.71 -6.37
CA GLU A 263 -2.87 17.27 -6.23
C GLU A 263 -2.42 16.47 -7.46
N LEU A 264 -3.24 15.54 -7.95
CA LEU A 264 -2.97 14.80 -9.18
C LEU A 264 -2.79 15.76 -10.37
N VAL A 265 -3.71 16.69 -10.56
CA VAL A 265 -3.66 17.69 -11.64
C VAL A 265 -2.40 18.54 -11.53
N GLN A 266 -2.12 19.07 -10.34
CA GLN A 266 -0.98 19.90 -10.05
C GLN A 266 0.32 19.18 -10.41
N GLN A 267 0.50 17.94 -9.94
CA GLN A 267 1.72 17.17 -10.19
C GLN A 267 1.88 16.82 -11.67
N ILE A 268 0.81 16.46 -12.38
CA ILE A 268 0.87 16.24 -13.84
C ILE A 268 1.34 17.51 -14.56
N LEU A 269 0.82 18.69 -14.17
CA LEU A 269 1.20 19.97 -14.78
C LEU A 269 2.63 20.41 -14.43
N ILE A 270 3.14 20.01 -13.26
CA ILE A 270 4.53 20.26 -12.84
C ILE A 270 5.50 19.36 -13.60
N GLN A 271 5.22 18.05 -13.65
CA GLN A 271 6.07 17.04 -14.30
C GLN A 271 6.10 17.19 -15.82
N LYS A 272 4.99 17.66 -16.43
CA LYS A 272 4.86 17.92 -17.87
C LYS A 272 5.15 16.70 -18.76
N VAL A 273 4.96 15.49 -18.22
CA VAL A 273 5.13 14.24 -18.96
C VAL A 273 4.05 14.12 -20.04
N SER A 274 2.79 14.40 -19.71
CA SER A 274 1.68 14.50 -20.67
C SER A 274 0.56 15.33 -20.08
N VAL A 275 0.35 16.56 -20.57
CA VAL A 275 -0.63 17.51 -20.02
C VAL A 275 -1.93 17.59 -20.82
N ASN A 276 -1.96 17.01 -22.03
CA ASN A 276 -3.13 17.05 -22.91
C ASN A 276 -4.45 16.58 -22.26
N PRO A 277 -4.49 15.51 -21.45
CA PRO A 277 -5.71 15.13 -20.74
C PRO A 277 -6.28 16.26 -19.88
N ILE A 278 -5.42 16.94 -19.11
CA ILE A 278 -5.79 18.06 -18.25
C ILE A 278 -6.23 19.26 -19.10
N LEU A 279 -5.47 19.58 -20.14
CA LEU A 279 -5.76 20.73 -21.02
C LEU A 279 -7.08 20.56 -21.78
N SER A 280 -7.51 19.32 -22.05
CA SER A 280 -8.83 19.04 -22.64
C SER A 280 -10.00 19.49 -21.75
N ARG A 281 -9.77 19.67 -20.45
CA ARG A 281 -10.75 20.16 -19.45
C ARG A 281 -10.41 21.54 -18.91
N LYS A 282 -9.43 22.24 -19.49
CA LYS A 282 -8.91 23.53 -19.00
C LYS A 282 -10.03 24.54 -18.70
N ASN A 283 -10.94 24.77 -19.64
CA ASN A 283 -11.98 25.78 -19.48
C ASN A 283 -12.94 25.43 -18.33
N ALA A 284 -13.34 24.15 -18.22
CA ALA A 284 -14.20 23.69 -17.13
C ALA A 284 -13.50 23.82 -15.77
N LEU A 285 -12.24 23.39 -15.69
CA LEU A 285 -11.44 23.50 -14.46
C LEU A 285 -11.23 24.95 -14.02
N VAL A 286 -10.96 25.87 -14.95
CA VAL A 286 -10.79 27.29 -14.63
C VAL A 286 -12.11 27.90 -14.15
N VAL A 287 -13.24 27.59 -14.80
CA VAL A 287 -14.56 28.09 -14.38
C VAL A 287 -14.90 27.60 -12.97
N THR A 288 -14.78 26.28 -12.72
CA THR A 288 -15.04 25.69 -11.41
C THR A 288 -14.08 26.25 -10.35
N GLY A 289 -12.78 26.30 -10.66
CA GLY A 289 -11.76 26.76 -9.72
C GLY A 289 -11.92 28.23 -9.34
N VAL A 290 -12.20 29.13 -10.29
CA VAL A 290 -12.40 30.57 -10.00
C VAL A 290 -13.63 30.80 -9.12
N ALA A 291 -14.74 30.11 -9.40
CA ALA A 291 -15.93 30.17 -8.55
C ALA A 291 -15.60 29.68 -7.14
N ARG A 292 -14.93 28.53 -7.03
CA ARG A 292 -14.60 27.91 -5.75
C ARG A 292 -13.62 28.75 -4.92
N VAL A 293 -12.57 29.29 -5.52
CA VAL A 293 -11.63 30.22 -4.86
C VAL A 293 -12.37 31.44 -4.28
N SER A 294 -13.37 31.98 -5.00
CA SER A 294 -14.17 33.10 -4.51
C SER A 294 -14.97 32.74 -3.25
N GLU A 295 -15.52 31.52 -3.18
CA GLU A 295 -16.24 31.02 -2.01
C GLU A 295 -15.31 30.78 -0.82
N LEU A 296 -14.20 30.06 -1.04
CA LEU A 296 -13.25 29.72 0.02
C LEU A 296 -12.66 30.97 0.69
N ARG A 297 -12.34 32.01 -0.10
CA ARG A 297 -11.86 33.30 0.43
C ARG A 297 -12.90 34.04 1.28
N LYS A 298 -14.21 33.81 1.06
CA LYS A 298 -15.27 34.38 1.89
C LYS A 298 -15.45 33.61 3.20
N LEU A 299 -15.22 32.29 3.17
CA LEU A 299 -15.28 31.45 4.36
C LEU A 299 -14.14 31.78 5.33
N ALA A 300 -12.93 32.05 4.81
CA ALA A 300 -11.74 32.42 5.58
C ALA A 300 -11.48 31.45 6.77
N SER A 301 -11.62 30.15 6.52
CA SER A 301 -11.38 29.09 7.51
C SER A 301 -10.06 28.37 7.24
N ASP A 302 -9.31 28.09 8.30
CA ASP A 302 -8.07 27.30 8.25
C ASP A 302 -8.31 25.89 7.67
N ASP A 303 -9.50 25.31 7.92
CA ASP A 303 -9.89 23.99 7.40
C ASP A 303 -9.99 23.92 5.87
N THR A 304 -10.06 25.07 5.20
CA THR A 304 -10.17 25.17 3.74
C THR A 304 -8.90 25.73 3.07
N ALA A 305 -7.84 25.97 3.86
CA ALA A 305 -6.62 26.59 3.37
C ALA A 305 -5.91 25.70 2.34
N LEU A 306 -5.91 24.38 2.53
CA LEU A 306 -5.32 23.43 1.59
C LEU A 306 -6.03 23.44 0.23
N GLU A 307 -7.36 23.27 0.23
CA GLU A 307 -8.18 23.33 -0.99
C GLU A 307 -7.97 24.66 -1.74
N LEU A 308 -7.94 25.79 -1.02
CA LEU A 308 -7.71 27.11 -1.59
C LEU A 308 -6.36 27.21 -2.29
N ASN A 309 -5.28 26.81 -1.62
CA ASN A 309 -3.93 26.85 -2.17
C ASN A 309 -3.82 25.96 -3.42
N LEU A 310 -4.37 24.74 -3.38
CA LEU A 310 -4.35 23.81 -4.51
C LEU A 310 -5.06 24.40 -5.74
N TRP A 311 -6.23 25.01 -5.55
CA TRP A 311 -6.95 25.65 -6.66
C TRP A 311 -6.16 26.82 -7.27
N GLU A 312 -5.61 27.70 -6.43
CA GLU A 312 -4.84 28.85 -6.90
C GLU A 312 -3.61 28.41 -7.71
N GLU A 313 -2.88 27.39 -7.24
CA GLU A 313 -1.72 26.82 -7.93
C GLU A 313 -2.11 26.13 -9.24
N VAL A 314 -3.16 25.30 -9.23
CA VAL A 314 -3.67 24.64 -10.44
C VAL A 314 -4.09 25.66 -11.50
N ILE A 315 -4.80 26.72 -11.14
CA ILE A 315 -5.20 27.78 -12.08
C ILE A 315 -3.97 28.48 -12.69
N GLN A 316 -2.97 28.79 -11.87
CA GLN A 316 -1.72 29.40 -12.35
C GLN A 316 -0.95 28.47 -13.29
N LEU A 317 -0.86 27.17 -12.96
CA LEU A 317 -0.23 26.16 -13.79
C LEU A 317 -0.97 25.98 -15.12
N LEU A 318 -2.30 25.89 -15.10
CA LEU A 318 -3.15 25.79 -16.29
C LEU A 318 -2.98 27.00 -17.23
N ALA A 319 -2.80 28.21 -16.68
CA ALA A 319 -2.56 29.41 -17.47
C ALA A 319 -1.23 29.35 -18.23
N ARG A 320 -0.20 28.71 -17.64
CA ARG A 320 1.16 28.59 -18.21
C ARG A 320 1.36 27.32 -19.06
N ALA A 321 0.52 26.31 -18.87
CA ALA A 321 0.64 25.03 -19.56
C ALA A 321 0.41 25.15 -21.08
N GLN A 322 1.27 24.47 -21.83
CA GLN A 322 1.20 24.36 -23.30
C GLN A 322 0.86 22.91 -23.67
N PRO A 323 0.12 22.68 -24.78
CA PRO A 323 -0.13 21.33 -25.29
C PRO A 323 1.16 20.55 -25.48
N ASP A 324 1.08 19.24 -25.30
CA ASP A 324 2.21 18.37 -25.58
C ASP A 324 2.65 18.52 -27.05
N LEU A 325 3.96 18.57 -27.28
CA LEU A 325 4.50 18.50 -28.63
C LEU A 325 4.08 17.15 -29.24
N VAL A 326 3.62 17.16 -30.48
CA VAL A 326 3.28 15.94 -31.22
C VAL A 326 4.58 15.17 -31.49
N ASN A 327 4.98 14.30 -30.57
CA ASN A 327 6.09 13.36 -30.75
C ASN A 327 5.55 11.93 -30.83
N ASN A 328 6.01 11.20 -31.86
CA ASN A 328 5.63 9.82 -32.21
C ASN A 328 6.11 8.75 -31.20
N ASP A 329 6.45 9.12 -29.96
CA ASP A 329 7.05 8.21 -28.97
C ASP A 329 5.99 7.42 -28.17
N VAL A 330 4.88 7.02 -28.83
CA VAL A 330 3.91 6.06 -28.27
C VAL A 330 4.37 4.62 -28.55
N ALA A 331 5.69 4.39 -28.64
CA ALA A 331 6.21 3.05 -28.76
C ALA A 331 6.07 2.36 -27.40
N GLU A 332 5.37 1.22 -27.37
CA GLU A 332 5.43 0.27 -26.26
C GLU A 332 6.91 0.04 -25.90
N PRO A 333 7.26 -0.06 -24.60
CA PRO A 333 8.59 -0.50 -24.23
C PRO A 333 8.78 -1.92 -24.76
N THR A 334 9.45 -2.06 -25.90
CA THR A 334 9.82 -3.35 -26.48
C THR A 334 10.54 -4.15 -25.41
N GLY A 335 9.98 -5.32 -25.07
CA GLY A 335 10.51 -6.21 -24.06
C GLY A 335 12.01 -6.41 -24.26
N LYS A 336 12.79 -6.07 -23.23
CA LYS A 336 14.18 -6.48 -23.18
C LYS A 336 14.19 -8.00 -23.22
N GLU A 337 14.88 -8.54 -24.21
CA GLU A 337 15.14 -9.95 -24.39
C GLU A 337 15.54 -10.59 -23.04
N VAL A 338 14.72 -11.54 -22.59
CA VAL A 338 15.14 -12.51 -21.59
C VAL A 338 16.22 -13.38 -22.27
N PRO A 339 17.46 -13.44 -21.77
CA PRO A 339 18.44 -14.35 -22.33
C PRO A 339 17.96 -15.80 -22.12
N PRO A 340 18.17 -16.70 -23.09
CA PRO A 340 17.64 -18.05 -23.00
C PRO A 340 18.35 -18.88 -21.92
N GLN A 341 17.50 -19.49 -21.08
CA GLN A 341 17.68 -20.60 -20.13
C GLN A 341 18.45 -20.35 -18.83
#